data_AF-A0A3D2V2L9-F1
#
_entry.id   AF-A0A3D2V2L9-F1
#
_cell.length_a   1.000
_cell.length_b   1.000
_cell.length_c   1.000
_cell.angle_alpha   90.00
_cell.angle_beta   90.00
_cell.angle_gamma   90.00
#
_symmetry.space_group_name_H-M   'P 1'
#
loop_
_entity.id
_entity.type
_entity.pdbx_description
1 polymer ?
#
loop_
_entity_poly.entity_id
_entity_poly.type
_entity_poly.pdbx_seq_one_letter_code
_entity_poly.pdbx_strand_id
1 'polypeptide(L)'
;GVDTSPVVRGIYVLEKLLGYSPPPPPPDVPVIEPDIRGAVSVREQLEKHRENITCAECHRKIDPIGFALENFDAIGGWRNDYGPGNVIDASGKLPSGKSFDNLSEFRVALLEREDEFKRCLTEKLMTYALGREVEVIDRPDIDAILKGLEAEDGGLHDLVRLIVLSKSFQSN
;
A
#
# COMPACT_ATOMS: atom_id res chain seq x y z
N GLY A 1 16.31 -6.54 13.75
CA GLY A 1 15.70 -7.41 12.73
C GLY A 1 14.71 -8.41 13.30
N VAL A 2 14.26 -8.26 14.55
CA VAL A 2 13.15 -9.04 15.14
C VAL A 2 11.88 -8.20 15.29
N ASP A 3 12.01 -6.86 15.13
CA ASP A 3 10.92 -5.91 15.26
C ASP A 3 10.18 -5.71 13.94
N THR A 4 8.87 -5.54 14.04
CA THR A 4 7.98 -5.22 12.93
C THR A 4 7.99 -3.71 12.65
N SER A 5 7.64 -3.31 11.43
CA SER A 5 7.45 -1.91 11.07
C SER A 5 6.13 -1.73 10.32
N PRO A 6 5.10 -1.14 10.96
CA PRO A 6 3.86 -0.76 10.29
C PRO A 6 4.11 0.17 9.11
N VAL A 7 5.06 1.11 9.23
CA VAL A 7 5.40 2.07 8.18
C VAL A 7 5.85 1.35 6.91
N VAL A 8 6.82 0.43 7.03
CA VAL A 8 7.33 -0.32 5.87
C VAL A 8 6.24 -1.20 5.25
N ARG A 9 5.38 -1.82 6.07
CA ARG A 9 4.26 -2.63 5.57
C ARG A 9 3.20 -1.78 4.85
N GLY A 10 2.88 -0.61 5.39
CA GLY A 10 1.97 0.35 4.79
C GLY A 10 2.47 0.82 3.42
N ILE A 11 3.76 1.19 3.35
CA ILE A 11 4.44 1.54 2.10
C ILE A 11 4.39 0.37 1.12
N TYR A 12 4.70 -0.85 1.57
CA TYR A 12 4.66 -2.03 0.70
C TYR A 12 3.29 -2.23 0.07
N VAL A 13 2.20 -2.14 0.84
CA VAL A 13 0.84 -2.26 0.27
C VAL A 13 0.55 -1.14 -0.72
N LEU A 14 0.87 0.11 -0.37
CA LEU A 14 0.66 1.26 -1.25
C LEU A 14 1.39 1.12 -2.58
N GLU A 15 2.68 0.75 -2.55
CA GLU A 15 3.50 0.62 -3.75
C GLU A 15 3.20 -0.67 -4.52
N LYS A 16 3.06 -1.79 -3.81
CA LYS A 16 2.99 -3.10 -4.45
C LYS A 16 1.59 -3.44 -4.92
N LEU A 17 0.56 -2.95 -4.24
CA LEU A 17 -0.83 -3.23 -4.60
C LEU A 17 -1.55 -2.04 -5.20
N LEU A 18 -1.24 -0.80 -4.81
CA LEU A 18 -2.04 0.37 -5.19
C LEU A 18 -1.33 1.36 -6.12
N GLY A 19 -0.10 1.04 -6.54
CA GLY A 19 0.69 1.87 -7.45
C GLY A 19 1.07 3.26 -6.89
N TYR A 20 0.92 3.48 -5.58
CA TYR A 20 1.25 4.73 -4.93
C TYR A 20 2.60 4.61 -4.23
N SER A 21 3.58 5.41 -4.65
CA SER A 21 4.85 5.55 -3.93
C SER A 21 4.80 6.81 -3.06
N PRO A 22 4.80 6.68 -1.72
CA PRO A 22 4.93 7.83 -0.84
C PRO A 22 6.25 8.58 -1.13
N PRO A 23 6.28 9.92 -1.00
CA PRO A 23 7.51 10.67 -1.21
C PRO A 23 8.55 10.25 -0.16
N PRO A 24 9.86 10.31 -0.49
CA PRO A 24 10.90 10.07 0.49
C PRO A 24 10.80 11.11 1.63
N PRO A 25 11.30 10.78 2.84
CA PRO A 25 11.39 11.74 3.93
C PRO A 25 12.11 13.02 3.48
N PRO A 26 11.65 14.22 3.89
CA PRO A 26 12.30 15.47 3.51
C PRO A 26 13.75 15.51 4.03
N PRO A 27 14.73 15.93 3.19
CA PRO A 27 16.14 15.96 3.59
C PRO A 27 16.45 17.01 4.67
N ASP A 28 15.65 18.07 4.74
CA ASP A 28 15.91 19.26 5.58
C ASP A 28 15.21 19.23 6.94
N VAL A 29 14.48 18.16 7.26
CA VAL A 29 13.94 17.98 8.60
C VAL A 29 15.06 17.33 9.42
N PRO A 30 15.58 17.99 10.47
CA PRO A 30 16.47 17.31 11.42
C PRO A 30 15.80 16.01 11.82
N VAL A 31 16.55 14.97 12.14
CA VAL A 31 15.97 13.78 12.80
C VAL A 31 15.46 14.26 14.16
N ILE A 32 14.26 14.84 14.17
CA ILE A 32 13.50 15.12 15.36
C ILE A 32 12.99 13.73 15.70
N GLU A 33 13.78 12.99 16.47
CA GLU A 33 13.25 11.85 17.19
C GLU A 33 12.16 12.44 18.08
N PRO A 34 10.88 12.18 17.78
CA PRO A 34 9.81 12.66 18.63
C PRO A 34 10.07 12.11 20.03
N ASP A 35 9.66 12.84 21.05
CA ASP A 35 9.73 12.31 22.40
C ASP A 35 8.75 11.14 22.55
N ILE A 36 9.22 9.94 22.22
CA ILE A 36 8.46 8.70 22.33
C ILE A 36 8.44 8.15 23.77
N ARG A 37 9.01 8.86 24.76
CA ARG A 37 9.03 8.38 26.15
C ARG A 37 7.62 8.12 26.65
N GLY A 38 7.42 6.97 27.27
CA GLY A 38 6.12 6.52 27.75
C GLY A 38 5.20 5.93 26.66
N ALA A 39 5.65 5.84 25.41
CA ALA A 39 4.97 5.01 24.41
C ALA A 39 5.32 3.54 24.67
N VAL A 40 4.31 2.69 24.86
CA VAL A 40 4.45 1.26 25.12
C VAL A 40 4.20 0.41 23.88
N SER A 41 3.61 0.99 22.82
CA SER A 41 3.34 0.32 21.55
C SER A 41 3.92 1.08 20.36
N VAL A 42 4.14 0.39 19.24
CA VAL A 42 4.59 1.02 17.98
C VAL A 42 3.57 2.03 17.46
N ARG A 43 2.28 1.80 17.72
CA ARG A 43 1.20 2.75 17.41
C ARG A 43 1.39 4.06 18.16
N GLU A 44 1.57 4.01 19.48
CA GLU A 44 1.78 5.21 20.29
C GLU A 44 3.05 5.96 19.89
N GLN A 45 4.11 5.24 19.52
CA GLN A 45 5.33 5.86 18.99
C GLN A 45 5.04 6.64 17.70
N LEU A 46 4.27 6.06 16.77
CA LEU A 46 3.91 6.70 15.51
C LEU A 46 2.88 7.82 15.68
N GLU A 47 1.96 7.72 16.64
CA GLU A 47 1.04 8.80 16.99
C GLU A 47 1.79 10.02 17.50
N LYS A 48 2.76 9.83 18.40
CA LYS A 48 3.67 10.90 18.84
C LYS A 48 4.51 11.45 17.69
N HIS A 49 5.00 10.58 16.81
CA HIS A 49 5.72 11.02 15.61
C HIS A 49 4.88 11.92 14.69
N ARG A 50 3.57 11.66 14.63
CA ARG A 50 2.62 12.42 13.82
C ARG A 50 2.13 13.72 14.48
N GLU A 51 2.56 14.04 15.69
CA GLU A 51 2.33 15.39 16.25
C GLU A 51 3.02 16.48 15.41
N ASN A 52 4.09 16.10 14.69
CA ASN A 52 4.65 16.94 13.65
C ASN A 52 3.76 16.93 12.39
N ILE A 53 3.22 18.10 12.05
CA ILE A 53 2.31 18.30 10.90
C ILE A 53 2.93 17.78 9.59
N THR A 54 4.23 18.01 9.36
CA THR A 54 4.91 17.55 8.15
C THR A 54 4.96 16.02 8.06
N CYS A 55 5.17 15.34 9.18
CA CYS A 55 5.16 13.87 9.22
C CYS A 55 3.73 13.32 9.03
N ALA A 56 2.74 13.95 9.65
CA ALA A 56 1.34 13.54 9.58
C ALA A 56 0.79 13.48 8.14
N GLU A 57 1.26 14.36 7.26
CA GLU A 57 0.79 14.46 5.87
C GLU A 57 0.96 13.18 5.06
N CYS A 58 2.10 12.50 5.21
CA CYS A 58 2.36 11.23 4.54
C CYS A 58 1.86 10.06 5.39
N HIS A 59 2.11 10.08 6.71
CA HIS A 59 1.77 9.00 7.61
C HIS A 59 0.26 8.71 7.70
N ARG A 60 -0.61 9.71 7.50
CA ARG A 60 -2.07 9.48 7.41
C ARG A 60 -2.48 8.49 6.31
N LYS A 61 -1.65 8.32 5.28
CA LYS A 61 -1.88 7.35 4.20
C LYS A 61 -1.22 6.00 4.48
N ILE A 62 -0.10 6.01 5.20
CA ILE A 62 0.77 4.85 5.42
C ILE A 62 0.33 4.06 6.64
N ASP A 63 0.23 4.73 7.79
CA ASP A 63 0.12 4.09 9.10
C ASP A 63 -1.14 3.26 9.26
N PRO A 64 -2.35 3.71 8.84
CA PRO A 64 -3.55 2.87 8.95
C PRO A 64 -3.37 1.51 8.27
N ILE A 65 -2.80 1.49 7.06
CA ILE A 65 -2.56 0.26 6.30
C ILE A 65 -1.52 -0.62 7.03
N GLY A 66 -0.48 0.00 7.57
CA GLY A 66 0.54 -0.67 8.37
C GLY A 66 -0.04 -1.34 9.62
N PHE A 67 -0.87 -0.60 10.36
CA PHE A 67 -1.50 -1.08 11.59
C PHE A 67 -2.44 -2.25 11.34
N ALA A 68 -3.19 -2.24 10.25
CA ALA A 68 -4.05 -3.34 9.86
C ALA A 68 -3.31 -4.69 9.72
N LEU A 69 -2.00 -4.63 9.45
CA LEU A 69 -1.13 -5.78 9.29
C LEU A 69 -0.31 -6.11 10.54
N GLU A 70 -0.51 -5.41 11.65
CA GLU A 70 0.40 -5.51 12.78
C GLU A 70 0.17 -6.74 13.68
N ASN A 71 -0.93 -7.46 13.45
CA ASN A 71 -1.11 -8.81 13.97
C ASN A 71 -0.14 -9.84 13.35
N PHE A 72 0.62 -9.50 12.31
CA PHE A 72 1.69 -10.36 11.81
C PHE A 72 3.02 -10.00 12.46
N ASP A 73 3.75 -10.98 12.98
CA ASP A 73 5.12 -10.78 13.47
C ASP A 73 6.14 -10.67 12.31
N ALA A 74 7.44 -10.59 12.63
CA ALA A 74 8.49 -10.40 11.64
C ALA A 74 8.66 -11.60 10.66
N ILE A 75 8.18 -12.79 11.02
CA ILE A 75 8.22 -13.99 10.16
C ILE A 75 6.85 -14.33 9.55
N GLY A 76 5.82 -13.51 9.81
CA GLY A 76 4.46 -13.68 9.30
C GLY A 76 3.55 -14.53 10.19
N GLY A 77 3.97 -14.87 11.41
CA GLY A 77 3.13 -15.52 12.42
C GLY A 77 2.06 -14.57 12.97
N TRP A 78 0.88 -15.09 13.30
CA TRP A 78 -0.18 -14.28 13.92
C TRP A 78 0.09 -14.05 15.41
N ARG A 79 -0.11 -12.82 15.88
CA ARG A 79 -0.04 -12.39 17.28
C ARG A 79 -1.16 -11.42 17.63
N ASN A 80 -1.62 -11.46 18.88
CA ASN A 80 -2.64 -10.55 19.40
C ASN A 80 -2.05 -9.43 20.27
N ASP A 81 -0.82 -9.61 20.74
CA ASP A 81 -0.12 -8.69 21.63
C ASP A 81 1.38 -8.62 21.27
N TYR A 82 2.02 -7.51 21.63
CA TYR A 82 3.49 -7.35 21.56
C TYR A 82 4.21 -8.00 22.74
N GLY A 83 3.45 -8.52 23.71
CA GLY A 83 3.89 -9.01 25.01
C GLY A 83 2.77 -8.84 26.05
N PRO A 84 2.93 -9.42 27.25
CA PRO A 84 1.87 -9.46 28.26
C PRO A 84 1.27 -8.07 28.56
N GLY A 85 -0.02 -7.91 28.26
CA GLY A 85 -0.77 -6.67 28.51
C GLY A 85 -0.65 -5.59 27.42
N ASN A 86 0.11 -5.83 26.35
CA ASN A 86 0.28 -4.87 25.25
C ASN A 86 -0.44 -5.36 23.99
N VAL A 87 -1.77 -5.23 23.99
CA VAL A 87 -2.65 -5.71 22.90
C VAL A 87 -2.42 -4.89 21.63
N ILE A 88 -2.40 -5.59 20.49
CA ILE A 88 -2.28 -4.97 19.18
C ILE A 88 -3.64 -4.39 18.79
N ASP A 89 -3.68 -3.07 18.61
CA ASP A 89 -4.76 -2.38 17.93
C ASP A 89 -4.47 -2.35 16.43
N ALA A 90 -5.28 -3.09 15.66
CA ALA A 90 -5.20 -3.15 14.20
C ALA A 90 -6.25 -2.29 13.50
N SER A 91 -6.93 -1.40 14.22
CA SER A 91 -7.92 -0.47 13.66
C SER A 91 -7.26 0.70 12.93
N GLY A 92 -8.02 1.39 12.08
CA GLY A 92 -7.53 2.59 11.41
C GLY A 92 -8.58 3.28 10.57
N LYS A 93 -8.21 4.47 10.07
CA LYS A 93 -9.02 5.26 9.16
C LYS A 93 -8.23 5.62 7.92
N LEU A 94 -8.74 5.19 6.77
CA LEU A 94 -8.12 5.46 5.47
C LEU A 94 -8.32 6.93 5.04
N PRO A 95 -7.51 7.44 4.10
CA PRO A 95 -7.67 8.78 3.53
C PRO A 95 -9.04 9.04 2.90
N SER A 96 -9.73 7.98 2.43
CA SER A 96 -11.11 8.05 1.93
C SER A 96 -12.14 8.37 3.01
N GLY A 97 -11.74 8.31 4.29
CA GLY A 97 -12.62 8.47 5.45
C GLY A 97 -13.17 7.15 5.98
N LYS A 98 -12.97 6.02 5.27
CA LYS A 98 -13.41 4.70 5.71
C LYS A 98 -12.60 4.21 6.90
N SER A 99 -13.29 3.82 7.97
CA SER A 99 -12.69 3.18 9.14
C SER A 99 -12.78 1.66 9.05
N PHE A 100 -11.90 0.98 9.78
CA PHE A 100 -11.91 -0.47 9.99
C PHE A 100 -11.37 -0.77 11.39
N ASP A 101 -11.86 -1.84 12.01
CA ASP A 101 -11.46 -2.23 13.37
C ASP A 101 -10.42 -3.37 13.37
N ASN A 102 -10.25 -4.07 12.25
CA ASN A 102 -9.40 -5.25 12.15
C ASN A 102 -8.96 -5.55 10.70
N LEU A 103 -8.09 -6.55 10.53
CA LEU A 103 -7.58 -6.98 9.22
C LEU A 103 -8.69 -7.40 8.24
N SER A 104 -9.75 -8.06 8.71
CA SER A 104 -10.83 -8.52 7.82
C SER A 104 -11.60 -7.35 7.24
N GLU A 105 -11.93 -6.35 8.04
CA GLU A 105 -12.56 -5.11 7.59
C GLU A 105 -11.62 -4.27 6.72
N PHE A 106 -10.32 -4.25 7.06
CA PHE A 106 -9.32 -3.61 6.21
C PHE A 106 -9.26 -4.25 4.81
N ARG A 107 -9.34 -5.59 4.70
CA ARG A 107 -9.39 -6.27 3.39
C ARG A 107 -10.60 -5.82 2.59
N VAL A 108 -11.77 -5.71 3.21
CA VAL A 108 -12.98 -5.18 2.54
C VAL A 108 -12.77 -3.74 2.09
N ALA A 109 -12.12 -2.90 2.90
CA ALA A 109 -11.78 -1.53 2.51
C ALA A 109 -10.77 -1.46 1.36
N LEU A 110 -9.85 -2.42 1.27
CA LEU A 110 -8.88 -2.50 0.18
C LEU A 110 -9.52 -2.96 -1.14
N LEU A 111 -10.53 -3.83 -1.08
CA LEU A 111 -11.28 -4.28 -2.27
C LEU A 111 -12.04 -3.15 -2.96
N GLU A 112 -12.49 -2.13 -2.22
CA GLU A 112 -13.10 -0.93 -2.82
C GLU A 112 -12.11 -0.08 -3.64
N ARG A 113 -10.82 -0.40 -3.59
CA ARG A 113 -9.76 0.24 -4.37
C ARG A 113 -9.30 -0.64 -5.54
N GLU A 114 -10.20 -1.47 -6.06
CA GLU A 114 -9.89 -2.44 -7.12
C GLU A 114 -9.35 -1.79 -8.40
N ASP A 115 -9.78 -0.58 -8.76
CA ASP A 115 -9.32 0.10 -9.98
C ASP A 115 -7.84 0.49 -9.91
N GLU A 116 -7.39 0.98 -8.75
CA GLU A 116 -5.98 1.26 -8.51
C GLU A 116 -5.16 -0.03 -8.53
N PHE A 117 -5.69 -1.12 -7.98
CA PHE A 117 -5.06 -2.42 -8.04
C PHE A 117 -4.93 -2.95 -9.46
N LYS A 118 -6.02 -2.92 -10.24
CA LYS A 118 -6.05 -3.35 -11.64
C LYS A 118 -5.04 -2.55 -12.46
N ARG A 119 -4.99 -1.23 -12.27
CA ARG A 119 -4.01 -0.35 -12.95
C ARG A 119 -2.58 -0.69 -12.56
N CYS A 120 -2.29 -0.76 -11.25
CA CYS A 120 -0.96 -1.10 -10.74
C CYS A 120 -0.48 -2.47 -11.26
N LEU A 121 -1.35 -3.48 -11.26
CA LEU A 121 -1.05 -4.80 -11.79
C LEU A 121 -0.78 -4.76 -13.30
N THR A 122 -1.61 -4.03 -14.05
CA THR A 122 -1.46 -3.84 -15.51
C THR A 122 -0.11 -3.21 -15.84
N GLU A 123 0.25 -2.10 -15.17
CA GLU A 123 1.52 -1.39 -15.39
C GLU A 123 2.74 -2.28 -15.10
N LYS A 124 2.69 -3.08 -14.03
CA LYS A 124 3.78 -4.01 -13.68
C LYS A 124 3.91 -5.17 -14.64
N LEU A 125 2.79 -5.77 -15.05
CA LEU A 125 2.81 -6.84 -16.04
C LEU A 125 3.23 -6.33 -17.42
N MET A 126 2.81 -5.11 -17.81
CA MET A 126 3.31 -4.47 -19.01
C MET A 126 4.82 -4.21 -18.92
N THR A 127 5.33 -3.73 -17.78
CA THR A 127 6.78 -3.53 -17.58
C THR A 127 7.55 -4.83 -17.81
N TYR A 128 7.06 -5.94 -17.24
CA TYR A 128 7.64 -7.26 -17.47
C TYR A 128 7.53 -7.71 -18.93
N ALA A 129 6.37 -7.56 -19.55
CA ALA A 129 6.10 -8.01 -20.93
C ALA A 129 6.87 -7.22 -21.99
N LEU A 130 7.08 -5.92 -21.77
CA LEU A 130 7.79 -5.02 -22.68
C LEU A 130 9.31 -5.02 -22.43
N GLY A 131 9.77 -5.53 -21.28
CA GLY A 131 11.20 -5.48 -20.91
C GLY A 131 11.74 -4.06 -20.69
N ARG A 132 10.85 -3.08 -20.50
CA ARG A 132 11.14 -1.67 -20.18
C ARG A 132 10.07 -1.13 -19.26
N GLU A 133 10.37 -0.05 -18.55
CA GLU A 133 9.36 0.68 -17.78
C GLU A 133 8.27 1.23 -18.72
N VAL A 134 7.04 1.26 -18.20
CA VAL A 134 5.92 1.93 -18.87
C VAL A 134 6.12 3.45 -18.79
N GLU A 135 5.88 4.13 -19.91
CA GLU A 135 6.01 5.58 -20.01
C GLU A 135 4.65 6.24 -20.24
N VAL A 136 4.63 7.57 -20.31
CA VAL A 136 3.41 8.35 -20.59
C VAL A 136 2.76 7.93 -21.92
N ILE A 137 3.56 7.49 -22.90
CA ILE A 137 3.07 7.04 -24.21
C ILE A 137 2.28 5.72 -24.15
N ASP A 138 2.49 4.90 -23.12
CA ASP A 138 1.77 3.62 -22.94
C ASP A 138 0.40 3.80 -22.27
N ARG A 139 0.11 4.99 -21.72
CA ARG A 139 -1.16 5.26 -21.00
C ARG A 139 -2.42 4.92 -21.80
N PRO A 140 -2.54 5.27 -23.10
CA PRO A 140 -3.71 4.90 -23.88
C PRO A 140 -3.93 3.39 -23.97
N ASP A 141 -2.85 2.59 -24.04
CA ASP A 141 -2.94 1.13 -24.07
C ASP A 141 -3.31 0.56 -22.70
N ILE A 142 -2.75 1.10 -21.61
CA ILE A 142 -3.15 0.75 -20.23
C ILE A 142 -4.65 1.02 -20.04
N ASP A 143 -5.15 2.19 -20.45
CA ASP A 143 -6.57 2.55 -20.31
C ASP A 143 -7.47 1.65 -21.15
N ALA A 144 -7.03 1.27 -22.36
CA ALA A 144 -7.76 0.33 -23.21
C ALA A 144 -7.82 -1.08 -22.60
N ILE A 145 -6.71 -1.57 -22.02
CA ILE A 145 -6.64 -2.86 -21.33
C ILE A 145 -7.60 -2.88 -20.14
N LEU A 146 -7.58 -1.85 -19.29
CA LEU A 146 -8.46 -1.76 -18.12
C LEU A 146 -9.94 -1.76 -18.52
N LYS A 147 -10.30 -0.99 -19.55
CA LYS A 147 -11.66 -1.00 -20.10
C LYS A 147 -12.05 -2.36 -20.68
N GLY A 148 -11.12 -3.06 -21.32
CA GLY A 148 -11.33 -4.42 -21.83
C GLY A 148 -11.60 -5.42 -20.72
N LEU A 149 -10.85 -5.34 -19.62
CA LEU A 149 -11.05 -6.17 -18.44
C LEU A 149 -12.43 -5.97 -17.80
N GLU A 150 -12.87 -4.72 -17.65
CA GLU A 150 -14.20 -4.42 -17.10
C GLU A 150 -15.32 -4.97 -17.99
N ALA A 151 -15.18 -4.87 -19.31
CA ALA A 151 -16.19 -5.33 -20.26
C ALA A 151 -16.34 -6.87 -20.30
N GLU A 152 -15.25 -7.60 -20.03
CA GLU A 152 -15.21 -9.06 -20.05
C GLU A 152 -15.46 -9.70 -18.67
N ASP A 153 -15.64 -8.92 -17.59
CA ASP A 153 -15.52 -9.38 -16.19
C ASP A 153 -14.22 -10.20 -16.01
N GLY A 154 -13.15 -9.68 -16.62
CA GLY A 154 -11.96 -10.43 -16.99
C GLY A 154 -10.98 -10.64 -15.84
N GLY A 155 -10.32 -11.79 -15.86
CA GLY A 155 -9.31 -12.17 -14.87
C GLY A 155 -7.88 -11.94 -15.35
N LEU A 156 -6.92 -12.52 -14.62
CA LEU A 156 -5.50 -12.46 -14.97
C LEU A 156 -5.21 -13.00 -16.38
N HIS A 157 -5.93 -14.03 -16.82
CA HIS A 157 -5.80 -14.59 -18.16
C HIS A 157 -6.11 -13.55 -19.24
N ASP A 158 -7.20 -12.80 -19.06
CA ASP A 158 -7.67 -11.79 -20.01
C ASP A 158 -6.75 -10.57 -19.99
N LEU A 159 -6.22 -10.21 -18.81
CA LEU A 159 -5.18 -9.17 -18.69
C LEU A 159 -3.95 -9.52 -19.53
N VAL A 160 -3.43 -10.75 -19.42
CA VAL A 160 -2.28 -11.20 -20.22
C VAL A 160 -2.61 -11.16 -21.71
N ARG A 161 -3.80 -11.63 -22.11
CA ARG A 161 -4.26 -11.58 -23.51
C ARG A 161 -4.32 -10.14 -24.03
N LEU A 162 -4.94 -9.22 -23.28
CA LEU A 162 -5.10 -7.81 -23.66
C LEU A 162 -3.75 -7.10 -23.76
N ILE A 163 -2.79 -7.42 -22.87
CA ILE A 163 -1.41 -6.91 -22.97
C ILE A 163 -0.76 -7.37 -24.28
N VAL A 164 -0.81 -8.65 -24.61
CA VAL A 164 -0.19 -9.19 -25.85
C VAL A 164 -0.87 -8.62 -27.11
N LEU A 165 -2.14 -8.27 -27.03
CA LEU A 165 -2.89 -7.65 -28.12
C LEU A 165 -2.73 -6.11 -28.20
N SER A 166 -2.08 -5.49 -27.21
CA SER A 166 -1.87 -4.03 -27.17
C SER A 166 -0.88 -3.58 -28.25
N LYS A 167 -0.98 -2.30 -28.64
CA LYS A 167 -0.06 -1.70 -29.60
C LYS A 167 1.35 -1.63 -29.03
N SER A 168 1.49 -1.22 -27.76
CA SER A 168 2.76 -1.15 -27.04
C SER A 168 3.52 -2.48 -27.12
N PHE A 169 2.85 -3.63 -27.00
CA PHE A 169 3.50 -4.94 -27.11
C PHE A 169 3.87 -5.29 -28.57
N GLN A 170 2.96 -5.05 -29.52
CA GLN A 170 3.16 -5.45 -30.92
C GLN A 170 4.19 -4.62 -31.67
N SER A 171 4.45 -3.39 -31.21
CA SER A 171 5.42 -2.47 -31.81
C SER A 171 6.64 -2.19 -30.93
N ASN A 172 6.91 -3.05 -29.94
CA ASN A 172 8.06 -2.92 -29.03
C ASN A 172 9.37 -3.34 -29.69
#